data_AF-A0A7J2J9I9-F1
#
_entry.id   AF-A0A7J2J9I9-F1
#
_cell.length_a   1.000
_cell.length_b   1.000
_cell.length_c   1.000
_cell.angle_alpha   90.00
_cell.angle_beta   90.00
_cell.angle_gamma   90.00
#
_symmetry.space_group_name_H-M   'P 1'
#
loop_
_entity.id
_entity.type
_entity.pdbx_description
1 polymer ?
#
loop_
_entity_poly.entity_id
_entity_poly.type
_entity_poly.pdbx_seq_one_letter_code
_entity_poly.pdbx_strand_id
1 'polypeptide(L)'
;MAIEILERVLPYISGLWTLPWILIGFVVTIALSKVVDRSKIDNVMKKIGLILLFFFVPPLLFRIFLNVNFGEKETEFTFVVVSTLIFMYLLAYVFAIYKVRKHGIKGSARDTAIKTILTNQGRSAAFVGGAMLAIEAWRVPAAIYMSLVGIALFAIIPHILSTMHKRNIKEKNATEIKALPWYLRIYPWYLLSFVIAAILIHGLTGITTRDLGDFGTILTFYTAVTIPAALYYVGASIHPHDLKIDEMKNLFSLKRVRDSKMHWFLVRNIFFLT
;
A
#
# COMPACT_ATOMS: atom_id res chain seq x y z
N MET A 1 9.87 27.04 -20.70
CA MET A 1 10.96 26.90 -19.70
C MET A 1 10.58 26.04 -18.50
N ALA A 2 9.65 26.42 -17.61
CA ALA A 2 9.31 25.60 -16.44
C ALA A 2 8.67 24.25 -16.80
N ILE A 3 7.71 24.24 -17.73
CA ILE A 3 7.02 23.01 -18.18
C ILE A 3 7.98 22.06 -18.92
N GLU A 4 8.84 22.59 -19.79
CA GLU A 4 9.87 21.79 -20.48
C GLU A 4 10.86 21.10 -19.51
N ILE A 5 11.16 21.74 -18.37
CA ILE A 5 12.00 21.12 -17.33
C ILE A 5 11.25 19.94 -16.68
N LEU A 6 9.95 20.11 -16.39
CA LEU A 6 9.13 19.04 -15.81
C LEU A 6 9.05 17.83 -16.75
N GLU A 7 8.85 18.05 -18.04
CA GLU A 7 8.77 16.99 -19.05
C GLU A 7 10.11 16.25 -19.21
N ARG A 8 11.24 16.95 -19.13
CA ARG A 8 12.57 16.32 -19.17
C ARG A 8 12.86 15.46 -17.94
N VAL A 9 12.34 15.83 -16.78
CA VAL A 9 12.56 15.10 -15.51
C VAL A 9 11.63 13.89 -15.39
N LEU A 10 10.43 13.97 -15.97
CA LEU A 10 9.35 12.98 -15.83
C LEU A 10 9.79 11.51 -16.09
N PRO A 11 10.59 11.19 -17.13
CA PRO A 11 11.07 9.83 -17.37
C PRO A 11 11.92 9.24 -16.24
N TYR A 12 12.62 10.07 -15.47
CA TYR A 12 13.52 9.65 -14.38
C TYR A 12 12.79 9.42 -13.06
N ILE A 13 11.57 9.93 -12.93
CA ILE A 13 10.71 9.77 -11.74
C ILE A 13 9.50 8.86 -12.04
N SER A 14 9.55 8.09 -13.12
CA SER A 14 8.49 7.17 -13.54
C SER A 14 9.06 5.82 -13.98
N GLY A 15 8.19 4.80 -14.05
CA GLY A 15 8.59 3.45 -14.46
C GLY A 15 9.64 2.81 -13.53
N LEU A 16 10.53 2.01 -14.10
CA LEU A 16 11.56 1.26 -13.36
C LEU A 16 12.59 2.15 -12.66
N TRP A 17 12.79 3.39 -13.13
CA TRP A 17 13.68 4.37 -12.52
C TRP A 17 13.23 4.83 -11.13
N THR A 18 12.01 4.47 -10.74
CA THR A 18 11.51 4.73 -9.39
C THR A 18 12.05 3.73 -8.35
N LEU A 19 12.45 2.52 -8.73
CA LEU A 19 12.92 1.47 -7.80
C LEU A 19 14.17 1.85 -6.98
N PRO A 20 15.20 2.52 -7.55
CA PRO A 20 16.35 3.00 -6.78
C PRO A 20 15.99 3.86 -5.57
N TRP A 21 14.81 4.50 -5.55
CA TRP A 21 14.37 5.32 -4.41
C TRP A 21 14.17 4.51 -3.12
N ILE A 22 13.87 3.21 -3.21
CA ILE A 22 13.86 2.32 -2.03
C ILE A 22 15.26 2.27 -1.40
N LEU A 23 16.30 2.07 -2.22
CA LEU A 23 17.68 2.02 -1.76
C LEU A 23 18.12 3.36 -1.19
N ILE A 24 17.76 4.47 -1.85
CA ILE A 24 18.04 5.82 -1.37
C ILE A 24 17.40 6.05 -0.01
N GLY A 25 16.12 5.73 0.15
CA GLY A 25 15.41 5.86 1.44
C GLY A 25 16.07 5.07 2.56
N PHE A 26 16.50 3.84 2.26
CA PHE A 26 17.21 2.98 3.20
C PHE A 26 18.56 3.57 3.62
N VAL A 27 19.42 3.95 2.65
CA VAL A 27 20.76 4.48 2.91
C VAL A 27 20.71 5.81 3.65
N VAL A 28 19.83 6.73 3.24
CA VAL A 28 19.66 8.03 3.88
C VAL A 28 19.18 7.86 5.33
N THR A 29 18.25 6.92 5.57
CA THR A 29 17.77 6.64 6.93
C THR A 29 18.88 6.07 7.81
N ILE A 30 19.73 5.19 7.27
CA ILE A 30 20.91 4.70 7.99
C ILE A 30 21.84 5.87 8.36
N ALA A 31 22.16 6.73 7.40
CA ALA A 31 23.04 7.88 7.63
C ALA A 31 22.45 8.82 8.68
N LEU A 32 21.15 9.15 8.57
CA LEU A 32 20.45 10.00 9.54
C LEU A 32 20.42 9.37 10.93
N SER A 33 20.22 8.04 11.03
CA SER A 33 20.17 7.34 12.31
C SER A 33 21.49 7.37 13.10
N LYS A 34 22.61 7.73 12.47
CA LYS A 34 23.90 7.94 13.16
C LYS A 34 23.97 9.27 13.90
N VAL A 35 23.15 10.25 13.52
CA VAL A 35 23.21 11.64 14.03
C VAL A 35 21.93 12.02 14.78
N VAL A 36 20.79 11.45 14.38
CA VAL A 36 19.47 11.74 14.92
C VAL A 36 18.88 10.49 15.53
N ASP A 37 18.27 10.63 16.70
CA ASP A 37 17.56 9.53 17.34
C ASP A 37 16.46 8.95 16.45
N ARG A 38 16.39 7.63 16.40
CA ARG A 38 15.51 6.88 15.50
C ARG A 38 14.04 7.19 15.75
N SER A 39 13.66 7.42 17.01
CA SER A 39 12.29 7.78 17.37
C SER A 39 11.81 9.07 16.68
N LYS A 40 12.72 10.04 16.49
CA LYS A 40 12.41 11.30 15.79
C LYS A 40 12.24 11.06 14.30
N ILE A 41 13.12 10.25 13.69
CA ILE A 41 13.02 9.86 12.29
C ILE A 41 11.68 9.17 12.04
N ASP A 42 11.32 8.16 12.84
CA ASP A 42 10.07 7.42 12.70
C ASP A 42 8.83 8.31 12.83
N ASN A 43 8.85 9.29 13.74
CA ASN A 43 7.75 10.25 13.89
C ASN A 43 7.63 11.20 12.70
N VAL A 44 8.74 11.66 12.13
CA VAL A 44 8.74 12.47 10.90
C VAL A 44 8.25 11.64 9.73
N MET A 45 8.74 10.40 9.58
CA MET A 45 8.32 9.49 8.52
C MET A 45 6.81 9.24 8.60
N LYS A 46 6.25 8.96 9.79
CA LYS A 46 4.79 8.82 9.94
C LYS A 46 4.01 10.03 9.44
N LYS A 47 4.49 11.25 9.68
CA LYS A 47 3.87 12.49 9.15
C LYS A 47 3.99 12.56 7.63
N ILE A 48 5.15 12.26 7.07
CA ILE A 48 5.37 12.20 5.61
C ILE A 48 4.43 11.16 4.98
N GLY A 49 4.30 9.98 5.59
CA GLY A 49 3.36 8.94 5.13
C GLY A 49 1.91 9.41 5.11
N LEU A 50 1.48 10.16 6.14
CA LEU A 50 0.14 10.78 6.15
C LEU A 50 -0.02 11.85 5.06
N ILE A 51 1.00 12.66 4.82
CA ILE A 51 0.98 13.67 3.74
C ILE A 51 0.86 12.99 2.38
N LEU A 52 1.67 11.96 2.12
CA LEU A 52 1.59 11.17 0.89
C LEU A 52 0.19 10.57 0.71
N LEU A 53 -0.34 9.99 1.78
CA LEU A 53 -1.64 9.37 1.78
C LEU A 53 -2.75 10.38 1.43
N PHE A 54 -2.79 11.56 2.06
CA PHE A 54 -3.91 12.50 1.85
C PHE A 54 -3.74 13.45 0.65
N PHE A 55 -2.53 13.77 0.23
CA PHE A 55 -2.30 14.81 -0.80
C PHE A 55 -1.76 14.26 -2.11
N PHE A 56 -1.06 13.13 -2.11
CA PHE A 56 -0.38 12.63 -3.30
C PHE A 56 -1.10 11.42 -3.92
N VAL A 57 -1.63 10.52 -3.10
CA VAL A 57 -2.35 9.33 -3.58
C VAL A 57 -3.68 9.66 -4.28
N PRO A 58 -4.57 10.53 -3.75
CA PRO A 58 -5.85 10.81 -4.40
C PRO A 58 -5.70 11.46 -5.78
N PRO A 59 -4.85 12.50 -5.97
CA PRO A 59 -4.60 13.05 -7.30
C PRO A 59 -3.95 12.04 -8.26
N LEU A 60 -3.10 11.13 -7.76
CA LEU A 60 -2.52 10.06 -8.57
C LEU A 60 -3.62 9.14 -9.10
N LEU A 61 -4.54 8.70 -8.24
CA LEU A 61 -5.68 7.89 -8.67
C LEU A 61 -6.55 8.65 -9.66
N PHE A 62 -6.91 9.90 -9.37
CA PHE A 62 -7.68 10.73 -10.29
C PHE A 62 -7.02 10.82 -11.67
N ARG A 63 -5.73 11.15 -11.74
CA ARG A 63 -4.99 11.20 -13.01
C ARG A 63 -5.03 9.87 -13.75
N ILE A 64 -4.86 8.77 -13.02
CA ILE A 64 -4.89 7.42 -13.61
C ILE A 64 -6.26 7.17 -14.24
N PHE A 65 -7.34 7.33 -13.48
CA PHE A 65 -8.70 7.06 -13.95
C PHE A 65 -9.20 8.03 -15.01
N LEU A 66 -8.75 9.29 -14.99
CA LEU A 66 -9.12 10.29 -16.01
C LEU A 66 -8.55 9.93 -17.40
N ASN A 67 -7.52 9.10 -17.46
CA ASN A 67 -6.91 8.63 -18.70
C ASN A 67 -7.35 7.21 -19.09
N VAL A 68 -8.27 6.60 -18.35
CA VAL A 68 -8.74 5.24 -18.64
C VAL A 68 -10.13 5.35 -19.26
N ASN A 69 -10.23 4.88 -20.50
CA ASN A 69 -11.52 4.71 -21.15
C ASN A 69 -12.17 3.42 -20.61
N PHE A 70 -13.15 3.56 -19.72
CA PHE A 70 -13.84 2.42 -19.13
C PHE A 70 -14.81 1.81 -20.14
N GLY A 71 -14.32 0.81 -20.89
CA GLY A 71 -15.13 -0.01 -21.77
C GLY A 71 -15.56 -1.33 -21.11
N GLU A 72 -16.07 -2.23 -21.94
CA GLU A 72 -16.51 -3.56 -21.52
C GLU A 72 -15.34 -4.39 -20.96
N LYS A 73 -14.17 -4.36 -21.62
CA LYS A 73 -12.98 -5.12 -21.21
C LYS A 73 -12.40 -4.64 -19.88
N GLU A 74 -12.35 -3.33 -19.66
CA GLU A 74 -11.86 -2.74 -18.41
C GLU A 74 -12.81 -3.05 -17.25
N THR A 75 -14.11 -3.12 -17.54
CA THR A 75 -15.15 -3.52 -16.59
C THR A 75 -15.04 -5.00 -16.23
N GLU A 76 -14.89 -5.88 -17.22
CA GLU A 76 -14.63 -7.32 -17.00
C GLU A 76 -13.36 -7.52 -16.17
N PHE A 77 -12.27 -6.84 -16.53
CA PHE A 77 -11.01 -6.92 -15.79
C PHE A 77 -11.17 -6.41 -14.35
N THR A 78 -11.95 -5.35 -14.14
CA THR A 78 -12.29 -4.85 -12.80
C THR A 78 -12.99 -5.92 -11.98
N PHE A 79 -13.99 -6.61 -12.54
CA PHE A 79 -14.70 -7.70 -11.86
C PHE A 79 -13.77 -8.86 -11.52
N VAL A 80 -12.90 -9.26 -12.45
CA VAL A 80 -11.89 -10.30 -12.21
C VAL A 80 -10.99 -9.90 -11.04
N VAL A 81 -10.43 -8.68 -11.06
CA VAL A 81 -9.55 -8.21 -9.99
C VAL A 81 -10.27 -8.15 -8.64
N VAL A 82 -11.49 -7.61 -8.58
CA VAL A 82 -12.28 -7.57 -7.34
C VAL A 82 -12.50 -8.98 -6.80
N SER A 83 -12.88 -9.92 -7.67
CA SER A 83 -13.10 -11.32 -7.30
C SER A 83 -11.83 -11.97 -6.78
N THR A 84 -10.70 -11.77 -7.46
CA THR A 84 -9.38 -12.25 -7.02
C THR A 84 -8.97 -11.65 -5.68
N LEU A 85 -9.18 -10.35 -5.46
CA LEU A 85 -8.84 -9.70 -4.19
C LEU A 85 -9.69 -10.24 -3.03
N ILE A 86 -11.00 -10.41 -3.25
CA ILE A 86 -11.89 -11.02 -2.25
C ILE A 86 -11.39 -12.43 -1.90
N PHE A 87 -11.10 -13.25 -2.92
CA PHE A 87 -10.63 -14.61 -2.72
C PHE A 87 -9.28 -14.67 -2.00
N MET A 88 -8.33 -13.81 -2.39
CA MET A 88 -7.01 -13.68 -1.76
C MET A 88 -7.15 -13.34 -0.27
N TYR A 89 -7.96 -12.32 0.08
CA TYR A 89 -8.17 -11.95 1.48
C TYR A 89 -8.95 -13.00 2.27
N LEU A 90 -9.90 -13.70 1.65
CA LEU A 90 -10.61 -14.83 2.26
C LEU A 90 -9.64 -15.97 2.60
N LEU A 91 -8.81 -16.37 1.64
CA LEU A 91 -7.77 -17.39 1.85
C LEU A 91 -6.80 -16.97 2.95
N ALA A 92 -6.32 -15.71 2.91
CA ALA A 92 -5.43 -15.18 3.93
C ALA A 92 -6.06 -15.23 5.33
N TYR A 93 -7.35 -14.90 5.44
CA TYR A 93 -8.09 -14.95 6.69
C TYR A 93 -8.28 -16.40 7.20
N VAL A 94 -8.72 -17.31 6.33
CA VAL A 94 -8.90 -18.73 6.68
C VAL A 94 -7.57 -19.35 7.11
N PHE A 95 -6.51 -19.07 6.36
CA PHE A 95 -5.15 -19.49 6.70
C PHE A 95 -4.69 -18.93 8.04
N ALA A 96 -4.92 -17.64 8.30
CA ALA A 96 -4.59 -17.00 9.57
C ALA A 96 -5.31 -17.67 10.75
N ILE A 97 -6.61 -17.93 10.62
CA ILE A 97 -7.39 -18.64 11.64
C ILE A 97 -6.84 -20.05 11.86
N TYR A 98 -6.61 -20.79 10.79
CA TYR A 98 -6.08 -22.16 10.87
C TYR A 98 -4.75 -22.19 11.62
N LYS A 99 -3.82 -21.29 11.27
CA LYS A 99 -2.50 -21.21 11.92
C LYS A 99 -2.60 -20.82 13.38
N VAL A 100 -3.40 -19.81 13.72
CA VAL A 100 -3.61 -19.36 15.11
C VAL A 100 -4.18 -20.49 15.95
N ARG A 101 -5.21 -21.21 15.45
CA ARG A 101 -5.81 -22.35 16.16
C ARG A 101 -4.81 -23.49 16.34
N LYS A 102 -4.07 -23.83 15.28
CA LYS A 102 -3.07 -24.91 15.30
C LYS A 102 -1.94 -24.68 16.31
N HIS A 103 -1.57 -23.43 16.56
CA HIS A 103 -0.50 -23.08 17.51
C HIS A 103 -1.04 -22.60 18.87
N GLY A 104 -2.34 -22.77 19.14
CA GLY A 104 -2.94 -22.41 20.43
C GLY A 104 -2.83 -20.93 20.81
N ILE A 105 -2.66 -20.02 19.84
CA ILE A 105 -2.50 -18.59 20.09
C ILE A 105 -3.86 -18.01 20.51
N LYS A 106 -3.94 -17.38 21.69
CA LYS A 106 -5.18 -16.86 22.29
C LYS A 106 -5.12 -15.35 22.53
N GLY A 107 -6.30 -14.74 22.72
CA GLY A 107 -6.47 -13.34 23.09
C GLY A 107 -5.78 -12.34 22.14
N SER A 108 -5.17 -11.29 22.70
CA SER A 108 -4.55 -10.20 21.93
C SER A 108 -3.45 -10.65 20.95
N ALA A 109 -2.73 -11.74 21.26
CA ALA A 109 -1.70 -12.28 20.38
C ALA A 109 -2.30 -12.89 19.11
N ARG A 110 -3.48 -13.50 19.21
CA ARG A 110 -4.24 -14.04 18.08
C ARG A 110 -4.63 -12.92 17.12
N ASP A 111 -5.17 -11.83 17.65
CA ASP A 111 -5.63 -10.74 16.80
C ASP A 111 -4.45 -10.06 16.12
N THR A 112 -3.35 -9.85 16.85
CA THR A 112 -2.12 -9.29 16.26
C THR A 112 -1.59 -10.18 15.13
N ALA A 113 -1.60 -11.50 15.29
CA ALA A 113 -1.19 -12.44 14.26
C ALA A 113 -2.08 -12.38 13.01
N ILE A 114 -3.42 -12.36 13.18
CA ILE A 114 -4.37 -12.25 12.06
C ILE A 114 -4.19 -10.92 11.33
N LYS A 115 -4.10 -9.81 12.08
CA LYS A 115 -3.88 -8.46 11.52
C LYS A 115 -2.59 -8.40 10.70
N THR A 116 -1.52 -9.00 11.21
CA THR A 116 -0.23 -9.05 10.53
C THR A 116 -0.33 -9.77 9.19
N ILE A 117 -1.00 -10.93 9.16
CA ILE A 117 -1.16 -11.71 7.93
C ILE A 117 -1.97 -10.94 6.89
N LEU A 118 -3.11 -10.37 7.28
CA LEU A 118 -3.97 -9.61 6.37
C LEU A 118 -3.28 -8.35 5.83
N THR A 119 -2.54 -7.63 6.68
CA THR A 119 -1.83 -6.41 6.26
C THR A 119 -0.63 -6.73 5.35
N ASN A 120 0.11 -7.80 5.62
CA ASN A 120 1.20 -8.23 4.74
C ASN A 120 0.69 -8.67 3.37
N GLN A 121 -0.48 -9.32 3.31
CA GLN A 121 -1.08 -9.69 2.03
C GLN A 121 -1.41 -8.51 1.15
N GLY A 122 -2.01 -7.47 1.73
CA GLY A 122 -2.23 -6.24 1.00
C GLY A 122 -0.92 -5.58 0.54
N ARG A 123 0.13 -5.57 1.36
CA ARG A 123 1.46 -5.03 0.97
C ARG A 123 2.06 -5.78 -0.22
N SER A 124 1.96 -7.12 -0.23
CA SER A 124 2.42 -7.94 -1.35
C SER A 124 1.63 -7.66 -2.63
N ALA A 125 0.30 -7.53 -2.55
CA ALA A 125 -0.55 -7.19 -3.69
C ALA A 125 -0.18 -5.82 -4.29
N ALA A 126 0.09 -4.81 -3.44
CA ALA A 126 0.53 -3.51 -3.91
C ALA A 126 1.88 -3.55 -4.65
N PHE A 127 2.81 -4.41 -4.21
CA PHE A 127 4.09 -4.63 -4.88
C PHE A 127 3.90 -5.21 -6.29
N VAL A 128 3.03 -6.22 -6.45
CA VAL A 128 2.69 -6.79 -7.77
C VAL A 128 2.14 -5.72 -8.70
N GLY A 129 1.24 -4.87 -8.21
CA GLY A 129 0.68 -3.76 -9.01
C GLY A 129 1.73 -2.74 -9.45
N GLY A 130 2.68 -2.43 -8.56
CA GLY A 130 3.84 -1.58 -8.90
C GLY A 130 4.75 -2.19 -9.96
N ALA A 131 4.95 -3.52 -9.93
CA ALA A 131 5.70 -4.23 -10.97
C ALA A 131 4.94 -4.24 -12.32
N MET A 132 3.61 -4.38 -12.31
CA MET A 132 2.81 -4.33 -13.54
C MET A 132 2.88 -2.96 -14.22
N LEU A 133 2.98 -1.86 -13.47
CA LEU A 133 3.16 -0.52 -14.02
C LEU A 133 4.45 -0.34 -14.81
N ALA A 134 5.48 -1.11 -14.49
CA ALA A 134 6.75 -1.03 -15.20
C ALA A 134 6.66 -1.54 -16.65
N ILE A 135 5.59 -2.27 -16.97
CA ILE A 135 5.33 -2.81 -18.30
C ILE A 135 4.33 -1.90 -18.99
N GLU A 136 4.79 -1.17 -20.01
CA GLU A 136 3.97 -0.15 -20.70
C GLU A 136 2.67 -0.74 -21.30
N ALA A 137 2.74 -1.96 -21.85
CA ALA A 137 1.58 -2.68 -22.39
C ALA A 137 0.50 -3.00 -21.34
N TRP A 138 0.86 -3.02 -20.05
CA TRP A 138 -0.05 -3.34 -18.94
C TRP A 138 -0.49 -2.11 -18.16
N ARG A 139 -0.16 -0.90 -18.62
CA ARG A 139 -0.41 0.34 -17.89
C ARG A 139 -1.86 0.51 -17.43
N VAL A 140 -2.84 0.19 -18.29
CA VAL A 140 -4.27 0.31 -17.98
C VAL A 140 -4.74 -0.79 -17.00
N PRO A 141 -4.48 -2.10 -17.26
CA PRO A 141 -4.74 -3.15 -16.27
C PRO A 141 -4.05 -2.93 -14.92
N ALA A 142 -2.78 -2.50 -14.93
CA ALA A 142 -2.01 -2.20 -13.71
C ALA A 142 -2.62 -1.05 -12.92
N ALA A 143 -3.05 0.00 -13.62
CA ALA A 143 -3.77 1.13 -13.05
C ALA A 143 -5.07 0.70 -12.36
N ILE A 144 -5.90 -0.10 -13.03
CA ILE A 144 -7.15 -0.65 -12.47
C ILE A 144 -6.83 -1.50 -11.24
N TYR A 145 -5.88 -2.42 -11.38
CA TYR A 145 -5.47 -3.33 -10.31
C TYR A 145 -4.97 -2.60 -9.06
N MET A 146 -4.00 -1.70 -9.20
CA MET A 146 -3.46 -0.92 -8.07
C MET A 146 -4.51 -0.04 -7.41
N SER A 147 -5.45 0.48 -8.19
CA SER A 147 -6.51 1.31 -7.65
C SER A 147 -7.46 0.50 -6.79
N LEU A 148 -7.86 -0.68 -7.24
CA LEU A 148 -8.69 -1.61 -6.48
C LEU A 148 -7.94 -2.16 -5.25
N VAL A 149 -6.65 -2.49 -5.40
CA VAL A 149 -5.78 -2.86 -4.28
C VAL A 149 -5.65 -1.71 -3.28
N GLY A 150 -5.47 -0.48 -3.76
CA GLY A 150 -5.38 0.74 -2.94
C GLY A 150 -6.68 0.98 -2.16
N ILE A 151 -7.83 0.85 -2.81
CA ILE A 151 -9.14 0.88 -2.15
C ILE A 151 -9.19 -0.25 -1.10
N ALA A 152 -8.86 -1.49 -1.44
CA ALA A 152 -8.89 -2.59 -0.47
C ALA A 152 -7.96 -2.33 0.74
N LEU A 153 -6.75 -1.84 0.50
CA LEU A 153 -5.73 -1.57 1.52
C LEU A 153 -6.02 -0.38 2.41
N PHE A 154 -6.60 0.68 1.87
CA PHE A 154 -6.79 1.92 2.59
C PHE A 154 -8.25 2.18 2.99
N ALA A 155 -9.20 1.48 2.40
CA ALA A 155 -10.61 1.49 2.77
C ALA A 155 -11.01 0.26 3.60
N ILE A 156 -10.86 -0.92 3.01
CA ILE A 156 -11.47 -2.15 3.52
C ILE A 156 -10.66 -2.69 4.70
N ILE A 157 -9.34 -2.80 4.57
CA ILE A 157 -8.48 -3.34 5.63
C ILE A 157 -8.53 -2.47 6.90
N PRO A 158 -8.39 -1.13 6.87
CA PRO A 158 -8.51 -0.31 8.06
C PRO A 158 -9.90 -0.41 8.70
N HIS A 159 -10.95 -0.58 7.90
CA HIS A 159 -12.31 -0.83 8.40
C HIS A 159 -12.42 -2.18 9.13
N ILE A 160 -11.93 -3.28 8.53
CA ILE A 160 -11.88 -4.61 9.15
C ILE A 160 -11.04 -4.58 10.44
N LEU A 161 -9.87 -3.93 10.40
CA LEU A 161 -8.99 -3.80 11.56
C LEU A 161 -9.66 -3.01 12.69
N SER A 162 -10.42 -1.96 12.36
CA SER A 162 -11.20 -1.15 13.30
C SER A 162 -12.34 -1.94 13.94
N THR A 163 -13.10 -2.73 13.18
CA THR A 163 -14.18 -3.58 13.72
C THR A 163 -13.64 -4.70 14.61
N MET A 164 -12.56 -5.36 14.18
CA MET A 164 -11.85 -6.34 15.02
C MET A 164 -11.33 -5.72 16.32
N HIS A 165 -10.82 -4.49 16.25
CA HIS A 165 -10.34 -3.78 17.45
C HIS A 165 -11.50 -3.41 18.39
N LYS A 166 -12.64 -2.93 17.87
CA LYS A 166 -13.85 -2.64 18.67
C LYS A 166 -14.42 -3.86 19.37
N ARG A 167 -14.34 -5.05 18.76
CA ARG A 167 -14.80 -6.31 19.36
C ARG A 167 -13.97 -6.68 20.59
N ASN A 168 -12.66 -6.40 20.59
CA ASN A 168 -11.79 -6.63 21.75
C ASN A 168 -12.00 -5.63 22.89
N ILE A 169 -12.50 -4.43 22.59
CA ILE A 169 -12.75 -3.39 23.60
C ILE A 169 -13.95 -3.76 24.50
N LYS A 170 -14.92 -4.52 23.99
CA LYS A 170 -16.04 -5.01 24.81
C LYS A 170 -15.62 -6.05 25.87
N GLU A 171 -14.45 -6.67 25.75
CA GLU A 171 -13.95 -7.69 26.68
C GLU A 171 -13.03 -7.14 27.79
N LYS A 172 -12.59 -5.87 27.72
CA LYS A 172 -11.69 -5.28 28.73
C LYS A 172 -12.19 -3.91 29.18
N ASN A 173 -12.55 -3.79 30.46
CA ASN A 173 -12.95 -2.56 31.13
C ASN A 173 -12.09 -1.37 30.67
N ALA A 174 -12.76 -0.42 30.02
CA ALA A 174 -12.15 0.63 29.22
C ALA A 174 -11.55 1.73 30.10
N THR A 175 -10.22 1.74 30.20
CA THR A 175 -9.46 2.96 30.39
C THR A 175 -8.41 3.03 29.28
N GLU A 176 -8.51 4.08 28.47
CA GLU A 176 -7.53 4.55 27.50
C GLU A 176 -7.11 3.61 26.36
N ILE A 177 -7.93 3.46 25.31
CA ILE A 177 -7.39 3.05 24.00
C ILE A 177 -7.93 3.96 22.90
N LYS A 178 -7.02 4.73 22.29
CA LYS A 178 -7.27 5.67 21.21
C LYS A 178 -7.89 4.94 20.02
N ALA A 179 -9.19 5.16 19.83
CA ALA A 179 -9.90 4.74 18.63
C ALA A 179 -9.20 5.30 17.38
N LEU A 180 -9.24 4.55 16.27
CA LEU A 180 -8.66 4.99 14.99
C LEU A 180 -9.08 6.45 14.72
N PRO A 181 -8.13 7.38 14.50
CA PRO A 181 -8.43 8.80 14.33
C PRO A 181 -9.51 9.03 13.28
N TRP A 182 -10.39 10.00 13.53
CA TRP A 182 -11.58 10.23 12.69
C TRP A 182 -11.24 10.45 11.22
N TYR A 183 -10.14 11.15 10.92
CA TYR A 183 -9.69 11.43 9.56
C TYR A 183 -9.35 10.14 8.78
N LEU A 184 -8.80 9.11 9.43
CA LEU A 184 -8.53 7.81 8.80
C LEU A 184 -9.81 7.01 8.52
N ARG A 185 -10.94 7.35 9.16
CA ARG A 185 -12.23 6.70 8.89
C ARG A 185 -12.93 7.29 7.66
N ILE A 186 -12.67 8.56 7.36
CA ILE A 186 -13.25 9.27 6.20
C ILE A 186 -12.37 9.10 4.96
N TYR A 187 -11.07 8.90 5.15
CA TYR A 187 -10.11 8.66 4.07
C TYR A 187 -10.57 7.69 2.96
N PRO A 188 -11.23 6.55 3.26
CA PRO A 188 -11.76 5.65 2.25
C PRO A 188 -12.72 6.32 1.26
N TRP A 189 -13.66 7.09 1.78
CA TRP A 189 -14.68 7.79 1.02
C TRP A 189 -14.09 8.97 0.26
N TYR A 190 -13.15 9.66 0.91
CA TYR A 190 -12.35 10.72 0.28
C TYR A 190 -11.60 10.17 -0.95
N LEU A 191 -10.91 9.04 -0.83
CA LEU A 191 -10.18 8.41 -1.93
C LEU A 191 -11.11 7.95 -3.06
N LEU A 192 -12.26 7.34 -2.73
CA LEU A 192 -13.27 6.93 -3.71
C LEU A 192 -13.85 8.11 -4.50
N SER A 193 -14.03 9.28 -3.86
CA SER A 193 -14.57 10.45 -4.54
C SER A 193 -13.71 10.91 -5.72
N PHE A 194 -12.37 10.82 -5.61
CA PHE A 194 -11.45 11.14 -6.71
C PHE A 194 -11.57 10.14 -7.87
N VAL A 195 -11.74 8.85 -7.56
CA VAL A 195 -11.94 7.81 -8.59
C VAL A 195 -13.26 8.03 -9.32
N ILE A 196 -14.35 8.25 -8.59
CA ILE A 196 -15.69 8.49 -9.15
C ILE A 196 -15.68 9.76 -10.01
N ALA A 197 -15.09 10.85 -9.52
CA ALA A 197 -15.01 12.10 -10.27
C ALA A 197 -14.23 11.92 -11.59
N ALA A 198 -13.09 11.22 -11.56
CA ALA A 198 -12.29 10.97 -12.76
C ALA A 198 -13.05 10.15 -13.81
N ILE A 199 -13.72 9.06 -13.38
CA ILE A 199 -14.52 8.21 -14.26
C ILE A 199 -15.69 8.99 -14.86
N LEU A 200 -16.41 9.78 -14.05
CA LEU A 200 -17.54 10.57 -14.54
C LEU A 200 -17.09 11.68 -15.51
N ILE A 201 -16.01 12.39 -15.21
CA ILE A 201 -15.48 13.43 -16.11
C ILE A 201 -15.08 12.78 -17.43
N HIS A 202 -14.24 11.75 -17.40
CA HIS A 202 -13.79 11.09 -18.62
C HIS A 202 -14.96 10.47 -19.40
N GLY A 203 -15.88 9.76 -18.73
CA GLY A 203 -17.02 9.10 -19.36
C GLY A 203 -18.06 10.06 -19.95
N LEU A 204 -18.30 11.21 -19.33
CA LEU A 204 -19.29 12.19 -19.80
C LEU A 204 -18.72 13.16 -20.84
N THR A 205 -17.43 13.48 -20.78
CA THR A 205 -16.83 14.56 -21.59
C THR A 205 -15.75 14.09 -22.55
N GLY A 206 -15.23 12.87 -22.38
CA GLY A 206 -14.05 12.37 -23.10
C GLY A 206 -12.74 13.03 -22.67
N ILE A 207 -12.76 13.98 -21.73
CA ILE A 207 -11.59 14.72 -21.28
C ILE A 207 -10.56 13.76 -20.66
N THR A 208 -9.33 13.88 -21.13
CA THR A 208 -8.14 13.24 -20.59
C THR A 208 -7.21 14.28 -19.99
N THR A 209 -6.12 13.83 -19.37
CA THR A 209 -5.08 14.76 -18.88
C THR A 209 -4.40 15.57 -19.98
N ARG A 210 -4.42 15.11 -21.24
CA ARG A 210 -3.84 15.85 -22.37
C ARG A 210 -4.66 17.08 -22.72
N ASP A 211 -5.98 17.00 -22.55
CA ASP A 211 -6.91 18.07 -22.87
C ASP A 211 -6.87 19.23 -21.85
N LEU A 212 -6.17 19.03 -20.73
CA LEU A 212 -5.96 20.03 -19.69
C LEU A 212 -4.76 20.96 -19.96
N GLY A 213 -4.06 20.79 -21.09
CA GLY A 213 -2.88 21.59 -21.45
C GLY A 213 -1.80 21.59 -20.36
N ASP A 214 -1.27 22.76 -20.03
CA ASP A 214 -0.24 22.96 -19.02
C ASP A 214 -0.60 22.39 -17.65
N PHE A 215 -1.88 22.47 -17.27
CA PHE A 215 -2.36 21.90 -16.01
C PHE A 215 -2.28 20.37 -16.01
N GLY A 216 -2.48 19.76 -17.18
CA GLY A 216 -2.27 18.32 -17.40
C GLY A 216 -0.84 17.88 -17.13
N THR A 217 0.13 18.66 -17.61
CA THR A 217 1.56 18.39 -17.37
C THR A 217 1.94 18.57 -15.91
N ILE A 218 1.44 19.62 -15.25
CA ILE A 218 1.65 19.85 -13.81
C ILE A 218 1.06 18.69 -12.98
N LEU A 219 -0.18 18.29 -13.27
CA LEU A 219 -0.84 17.16 -12.61
C LEU A 219 -0.05 15.87 -12.84
N THR A 220 0.44 15.64 -14.06
CA THR A 220 1.22 14.46 -14.41
C THR A 220 2.54 14.41 -13.64
N PHE A 221 3.25 15.53 -13.56
CA PHE A 221 4.48 15.63 -12.79
C PHE A 221 4.24 15.43 -11.29
N TYR A 222 3.29 16.16 -10.71
CA TYR A 222 2.95 16.08 -9.28
C TYR A 222 2.65 14.65 -8.84
N THR A 223 1.85 13.95 -9.62
CA THR A 223 1.45 12.56 -9.34
C THR A 223 2.54 11.54 -9.70
N ALA A 224 3.45 11.85 -10.62
CA ALA A 224 4.63 11.02 -10.87
C ALA A 224 5.55 11.00 -9.64
N VAL A 225 5.73 12.14 -8.96
CA VAL A 225 6.51 12.26 -7.70
C VAL A 225 5.97 11.38 -6.57
N THR A 226 4.66 11.08 -6.57
CA THR A 226 4.04 10.19 -5.57
C THR A 226 4.73 8.82 -5.50
N ILE A 227 5.13 8.25 -6.64
CA ILE A 227 5.72 6.91 -6.72
C ILE A 227 7.11 6.85 -6.07
N PRO A 228 8.12 7.65 -6.49
CA PRO A 228 9.43 7.65 -5.84
C PRO A 228 9.35 8.09 -4.38
N ALA A 229 8.45 9.02 -4.01
CA ALA A 229 8.28 9.40 -2.61
C ALA A 229 7.71 8.25 -1.75
N ALA A 230 6.75 7.48 -2.28
CA ALA A 230 6.23 6.29 -1.63
C ALA A 230 7.31 5.19 -1.51
N LEU A 231 8.11 4.96 -2.55
CA LEU A 231 9.20 3.99 -2.53
C LEU A 231 10.34 4.41 -1.58
N TYR A 232 10.67 5.70 -1.54
CA TYR A 232 11.55 6.26 -0.52
C TYR A 232 11.01 6.02 0.89
N TYR A 233 9.72 6.30 1.13
CA TYR A 233 9.07 6.05 2.41
C TYR A 233 9.17 4.56 2.82
N VAL A 234 8.97 3.65 1.87
CA VAL A 234 9.13 2.20 2.09
C VAL A 234 10.57 1.89 2.47
N GLY A 235 11.55 2.35 1.69
CA GLY A 235 12.98 2.15 1.97
C GLY A 235 13.42 2.69 3.33
N ALA A 236 12.97 3.90 3.68
CA ALA A 236 13.23 4.54 4.95
C ALA A 236 12.58 3.82 6.15
N SER A 237 11.53 3.04 5.90
CA SER A 237 10.89 2.22 6.94
C SER A 237 11.63 0.90 7.21
N ILE A 238 12.62 0.52 6.39
CA ILE A 238 13.40 -0.71 6.58
C ILE A 238 14.41 -0.51 7.69
N HIS A 239 14.33 -1.35 8.73
CA HIS A 239 15.25 -1.27 9.85
C HIS A 239 16.49 -2.14 9.61
N PRO A 240 17.72 -1.61 9.72
CA PRO A 240 18.93 -2.41 9.54
C PRO A 240 19.03 -3.60 10.49
N HIS A 241 18.43 -3.51 11.69
CA HIS A 241 18.40 -4.61 12.64
C HIS A 241 17.45 -5.74 12.24
N ASP A 242 16.44 -5.47 11.40
CA ASP A 242 15.55 -6.50 10.82
C ASP A 242 16.25 -7.29 9.69
N LEU A 243 17.33 -6.73 9.14
CA LEU A 243 18.13 -7.35 8.06
C LEU A 243 19.31 -8.18 8.59
N LYS A 244 19.25 -8.65 9.84
CA LYS A 244 20.26 -9.58 10.35
C LYS A 244 20.25 -10.85 9.50
N ILE A 245 21.41 -11.27 9.01
CA ILE A 245 21.57 -12.50 8.23
C ILE A 245 20.96 -13.70 8.96
N ASP A 246 21.08 -13.75 10.30
CA ASP A 246 20.48 -14.82 11.12
C ASP A 246 18.94 -14.70 11.28
N GLU A 247 18.37 -13.51 11.08
CA GLU A 247 16.93 -13.32 10.95
C GLU A 247 16.43 -13.70 9.55
N MET A 248 17.13 -13.26 8.50
CA MET A 248 16.86 -13.63 7.10
C MET A 248 16.94 -15.14 6.86
N LYS A 249 17.87 -15.85 7.53
CA LYS A 249 17.90 -17.32 7.50
C LYS A 249 16.57 -17.94 7.92
N ASN A 250 15.78 -17.32 8.80
CA ASN A 250 14.47 -17.85 9.20
C ASN A 250 13.40 -17.70 8.10
N LEU A 251 13.52 -16.71 7.22
CA LEU A 251 12.66 -16.55 6.03
C LEU A 251 12.92 -17.67 5.01
N PHE A 252 14.14 -18.20 4.91
CA PHE A 252 14.50 -19.23 3.94
C PHE A 252 14.68 -20.64 4.53
N SER A 253 14.75 -20.79 5.86
CA SER A 253 14.97 -22.11 6.48
C SER A 253 13.69 -22.94 6.51
N LEU A 254 13.67 -24.12 5.87
CA LEU A 254 12.55 -25.07 5.92
C LEU A 254 12.31 -25.71 7.32
N LYS A 255 13.15 -25.42 8.31
CA LYS A 255 13.07 -25.99 9.67
C LYS A 255 11.85 -25.46 10.44
N ARG A 256 11.23 -26.33 11.27
CA ARG A 256 10.15 -25.96 12.20
C ARG A 256 10.66 -24.90 13.18
N VAL A 257 9.97 -23.77 13.24
CA VAL A 257 10.36 -22.59 14.00
C VAL A 257 9.78 -22.66 15.43
N ARG A 258 10.58 -22.38 16.47
CA ARG A 258 10.11 -22.26 17.89
C ARG A 258 9.18 -21.05 18.06
N ASP A 259 8.29 -21.09 19.07
CA ASP A 259 7.24 -20.09 19.34
C ASP A 259 7.70 -18.61 19.26
N SER A 260 8.92 -18.30 19.72
CA SER A 260 9.49 -16.94 19.67
C SER A 260 9.66 -16.35 18.25
N LYS A 261 9.59 -17.17 17.20
CA LYS A 261 9.80 -16.76 15.80
C LYS A 261 8.59 -17.06 14.90
N MET A 262 7.41 -17.26 15.50
CA MET A 262 6.14 -17.53 14.81
C MET A 262 5.83 -16.52 13.69
N HIS A 263 6.13 -15.24 13.92
CA HIS A 263 5.93 -14.16 12.94
C HIS A 263 6.58 -14.48 11.59
N TRP A 264 7.87 -14.83 11.58
CA TRP A 264 8.62 -15.14 10.35
C TRP A 264 8.08 -16.35 9.59
N PHE A 265 7.64 -17.38 10.31
CA PHE A 265 6.99 -18.54 9.71
C PHE A 265 5.65 -18.18 9.07
N LEU A 266 4.88 -17.26 9.66
CA LEU A 266 3.63 -16.78 9.07
C LEU A 266 3.87 -15.92 7.83
N VAL A 267 4.86 -15.01 7.87
CA VAL A 267 5.25 -14.19 6.71
C VAL A 267 5.70 -15.06 5.53
N ARG A 268 6.54 -16.07 5.78
CA ARG A 268 6.99 -16.98 4.72
C ARG A 268 5.85 -17.78 4.10
N ASN A 269 5.04 -18.43 4.93
CA ASN A 269 4.02 -19.33 4.40
C ASN A 269 2.89 -18.57 3.70
N ILE A 270 2.61 -17.33 4.12
CA ILE A 270 1.60 -16.53 3.43
C ILE A 270 2.12 -16.11 2.05
N PHE A 271 3.41 -15.78 1.92
CA PHE A 271 4.03 -15.43 0.64
C PHE A 271 4.01 -16.58 -0.38
N PHE A 272 4.11 -17.84 0.07
CA PHE A 272 3.99 -19.01 -0.84
C PHE A 272 2.55 -19.41 -1.16
N LEU A 273 1.58 -18.98 -0.35
CA LEU A 273 0.16 -19.34 -0.53
C LEU A 273 -0.55 -18.44 -1.54
N THR A 274 -0.01 -17.24 -1.76
CA THR A 274 -0.63 -16.15 -2.54
C THR A 274 0.29 -15.72 -3.65
#